data_AF-A0A7W1KQA8-F1
#
_entry.id   AF-A0A7W1KQA8-F1
#
_cell.length_a   1.000
_cell.length_b   1.000
_cell.length_c   1.000
_cell.angle_alpha   90.00
_cell.angle_beta   90.00
_cell.angle_gamma   90.00
#
_symmetry.space_group_name_H-M   'P 1'
#
loop_
_entity.id
_entity.type
_entity.pdbx_description
1 polymer ?
#
loop_
_entity_poly.entity_id
_entity_poly.type
_entity_poly.pdbx_seq_one_letter_code
_entity_poly.pdbx_strand_id
1 'polypeptide(L)'
;MRLRNSLIALLTLVAILSLSCASSTEAQRSASRSADERYPGWRTNTAKRSIELSELISGGPPKDGIPAIDRPNFISIAEAGKWLGGNEPVIALEVEGEVRAYPLQILIWHEIVNDEIGGV
;
A
#
# COMPACT_ATOMS: atom_id res chain seq x y z
N MET A 1 29.59 -50.55 -25.57
CA MET A 1 28.76 -50.38 -24.34
C MET A 1 28.98 -49.04 -23.60
N ARG A 2 30.18 -48.43 -23.59
CA ARG A 2 30.43 -47.17 -22.86
C ARG A 2 29.70 -45.93 -23.43
N LEU A 3 29.56 -45.81 -24.75
CA LEU A 3 28.92 -44.64 -25.40
C LEU A 3 27.39 -44.57 -25.19
N ARG A 4 26.72 -45.72 -25.18
CA ARG A 4 25.26 -45.82 -25.04
C ARG A 4 24.81 -45.49 -23.61
N ASN A 5 25.61 -45.82 -22.61
CA ASN A 5 25.34 -45.50 -21.21
C ASN A 5 25.60 -44.03 -20.89
N SER A 6 26.64 -43.41 -21.47
CA SER A 6 26.88 -41.96 -21.33
C SER A 6 25.78 -41.10 -21.97
N LEU A 7 25.23 -41.51 -23.12
CA LEU A 7 24.14 -40.76 -23.78
C LEU A 7 22.84 -40.79 -22.96
N ILE A 8 22.51 -41.95 -22.37
CA ILE A 8 21.35 -42.09 -21.48
C ILE A 8 21.55 -41.25 -20.22
N ALA A 9 22.73 -41.27 -19.61
CA ALA A 9 23.03 -40.47 -18.41
C ALA A 9 22.96 -38.96 -18.66
N LEU A 10 23.38 -38.50 -19.85
CA LEU A 10 23.28 -37.08 -20.23
C LEU A 10 21.83 -36.67 -20.48
N LEU A 11 21.04 -37.51 -21.17
CA LEU A 11 19.62 -37.26 -21.41
C LEU A 11 18.80 -37.22 -20.11
N THR A 12 19.08 -38.11 -19.16
CA THR A 12 18.41 -38.09 -17.85
C THR A 12 18.82 -36.88 -17.03
N LEU A 13 20.09 -36.48 -17.05
CA LEU A 13 20.56 -35.28 -16.34
C LEU A 13 19.92 -33.99 -16.90
N VAL A 14 19.83 -33.85 -18.23
CA VAL A 14 19.16 -32.72 -18.88
C VAL A 14 17.67 -32.69 -18.57
N ALA A 15 17.00 -33.85 -18.59
CA ALA A 15 15.58 -33.95 -18.23
C ALA A 15 15.33 -33.53 -16.76
N ILE A 16 16.17 -33.97 -15.82
CA ILE A 16 16.07 -33.60 -14.39
C ILE A 16 16.30 -32.09 -14.21
N LEU A 17 17.30 -31.51 -14.90
CA LEU A 17 17.60 -30.08 -14.81
C LEU A 17 16.45 -29.22 -15.38
N SER A 18 15.85 -29.65 -16.50
CA SER A 18 14.69 -28.97 -17.09
C SER A 18 13.44 -29.04 -16.21
N LEU A 19 13.20 -30.18 -15.54
CA LEU A 19 12.10 -30.32 -14.58
C LEU A 19 12.26 -29.38 -13.39
N SER A 20 13.47 -29.28 -12.84
CA SER A 20 13.75 -28.44 -11.66
C SER A 20 13.54 -26.94 -11.95
N CYS A 21 13.88 -26.46 -13.15
CA CYS A 21 13.61 -25.09 -13.58
C CYS A 21 12.12 -24.78 -13.80
N ALA A 22 11.35 -25.75 -14.29
CA ALA A 22 9.90 -25.57 -14.47
C ALA A 22 9.19 -25.40 -13.12
N SER A 23 9.52 -26.25 -12.13
CA SER A 23 8.90 -26.22 -10.80
C SER A 23 9.14 -24.91 -10.05
N SER A 24 10.34 -24.35 -10.16
CA SER A 24 10.72 -23.10 -9.50
C SER A 24 9.98 -21.89 -10.12
N THR A 25 9.77 -21.90 -11.44
CA THR A 25 9.01 -20.85 -12.13
C THR A 25 7.52 -20.87 -11.78
N GLU A 26 6.92 -22.06 -11.67
CA GLU A 26 5.51 -22.22 -11.27
C GLU A 26 5.27 -21.80 -9.81
N ALA A 27 6.15 -22.19 -8.89
CA ALA A 27 6.08 -21.80 -7.49
C ALA A 27 6.15 -20.27 -7.32
N GLN A 28 7.06 -19.61 -8.05
CA GLN A 28 7.15 -18.14 -8.02
C GLN A 28 5.92 -17.45 -8.61
N ARG A 29 5.34 -17.98 -9.70
CA ARG A 29 4.08 -17.44 -10.29
C ARG A 29 2.87 -17.64 -9.37
N SER A 30 2.80 -18.76 -8.65
CA SER A 30 1.74 -19.01 -7.68
C SER A 30 1.84 -18.06 -6.49
N ALA A 31 3.06 -17.88 -5.94
CA ALA A 31 3.31 -16.95 -4.86
C ALA A 31 2.98 -15.50 -5.27
N SER A 32 3.39 -15.07 -6.46
CA SER A 32 3.08 -13.71 -6.94
C SER A 32 1.58 -13.49 -7.12
N ARG A 33 0.85 -14.45 -7.71
CA ARG A 33 -0.62 -14.39 -7.82
C ARG A 33 -1.29 -14.27 -6.45
N SER A 34 -0.87 -15.09 -5.48
CA SER A 34 -1.45 -15.06 -4.13
C SER A 34 -1.23 -13.72 -3.41
N ALA A 35 -0.13 -13.04 -3.73
CA ALA A 35 0.18 -11.75 -3.15
C ALA A 35 -0.61 -10.61 -3.82
N ASP A 36 -0.75 -10.62 -5.15
CA ASP A 36 -1.56 -9.65 -5.89
C ASP A 36 -3.05 -9.75 -5.53
N GLU A 37 -3.57 -10.96 -5.30
CA GLU A 37 -4.94 -11.18 -4.84
C GLU A 37 -5.17 -10.66 -3.42
N ARG A 38 -4.18 -10.82 -2.52
CA ARG A 38 -4.30 -10.37 -1.12
C ARG A 38 -4.12 -8.86 -0.96
N TYR A 39 -3.30 -8.23 -1.81
CA TYR A 39 -2.97 -6.80 -1.74
C TYR A 39 -3.23 -6.10 -3.08
N PRO A 40 -4.50 -6.03 -3.52
CA PRO A 40 -4.83 -5.40 -4.79
C PRO A 40 -4.44 -3.92 -4.79
N GLY A 41 -3.84 -3.46 -5.90
CA GLY A 41 -3.44 -2.06 -6.10
C GLY A 41 -2.10 -1.67 -5.45
N TRP A 42 -1.47 -2.54 -4.67
CA TRP A 42 -0.16 -2.28 -4.07
C TRP A 42 0.97 -2.51 -5.08
N ARG A 43 1.81 -1.49 -5.30
CA ARG A 43 3.01 -1.58 -6.14
C ARG A 43 4.25 -1.81 -5.30
N THR A 44 4.37 -3.00 -4.69
CA THR A 44 5.49 -3.34 -3.79
C THR A 44 6.00 -4.78 -4.01
N ASN A 45 7.16 -5.10 -3.44
CA ASN A 45 7.73 -6.45 -3.48
C ASN A 45 7.41 -7.22 -2.18
N THR A 46 6.39 -8.07 -2.23
CA THR A 46 5.91 -8.89 -1.10
C THR A 46 6.88 -10.01 -0.67
N ALA A 47 7.94 -10.27 -1.45
CA ALA A 47 9.03 -11.16 -1.03
C ALA A 47 10.01 -10.45 -0.08
N LYS A 48 10.08 -9.11 -0.10
CA LYS A 48 10.88 -8.33 0.85
C LYS A 48 10.06 -8.07 2.11
N ARG A 49 10.11 -9.00 3.06
CA ARG A 49 9.37 -8.92 4.32
C ARG A 49 10.22 -9.40 5.50
N SER A 50 9.95 -8.84 6.68
CA SER A 50 10.55 -9.27 7.95
C SER A 50 9.59 -10.10 8.80
N ILE A 51 8.33 -10.23 8.39
CA ILE A 51 7.25 -10.97 9.06
C ILE A 51 6.47 -11.78 8.02
N GLU A 52 5.65 -12.74 8.46
CA GLU A 52 4.74 -13.45 7.57
C GLU A 52 3.52 -12.59 7.19
N LEU A 53 3.18 -12.55 5.89
CA LEU A 53 2.07 -11.73 5.40
C LEU A 53 0.68 -12.20 5.89
N SER A 54 0.58 -13.41 6.44
CA SER A 54 -0.64 -13.89 7.10
C SER A 54 -0.93 -13.22 8.43
N GLU A 55 0.06 -12.56 9.05
CA GLU A 55 -0.13 -11.80 10.29
C GLU A 55 -0.77 -10.43 10.05
N LEU A 56 -0.75 -9.95 8.80
CA LEU A 56 -1.37 -8.69 8.42
C LEU A 56 -2.89 -8.84 8.31
N ILE A 57 -3.61 -8.04 9.09
CA ILE A 57 -5.09 -8.01 9.12
C ILE A 57 -5.56 -6.74 8.41
N SER A 58 -6.60 -6.84 7.58
CA SER A 58 -7.20 -5.68 6.92
C SER A 58 -7.91 -4.76 7.92
N GLY A 59 -7.65 -3.45 7.81
CA GLY A 59 -8.36 -2.43 8.59
C GLY A 59 -9.75 -2.07 8.05
N GLY A 60 -10.17 -2.66 6.91
CA GLY A 60 -11.46 -2.40 6.28
C GLY A 60 -11.34 -1.63 4.96
N PRO A 61 -10.93 -0.35 4.97
CA PRO A 61 -10.70 0.41 3.74
C PRO A 61 -9.65 -0.25 2.84
N PRO A 62 -9.87 -0.28 1.51
CA PRO A 62 -8.83 -0.72 0.57
C PRO A 62 -7.68 0.29 0.52
N LYS A 63 -6.63 -0.04 -0.23
CA LYS A 63 -5.59 0.94 -0.55
C LYS A 63 -6.22 2.21 -1.12
N ASP A 64 -5.83 3.36 -0.56
CA ASP A 64 -6.33 4.69 -0.91
C ASP A 64 -7.86 4.84 -0.77
N GLY A 65 -8.49 4.00 0.08
CA GLY A 65 -9.93 3.98 0.32
C GLY A 65 -10.47 5.15 1.16
N ILE A 66 -9.57 5.92 1.79
CA ILE A 66 -9.89 7.18 2.47
C ILE A 66 -9.18 8.29 1.69
N PRO A 67 -9.92 9.13 0.94
CA PRO A 67 -9.30 10.09 0.03
C PRO A 67 -8.72 11.29 0.78
N ALA A 68 -7.52 11.70 0.40
CA ALA A 68 -6.94 12.95 0.84
C ALA A 68 -7.72 14.16 0.29
N ILE A 69 -7.63 15.29 0.98
CA ILE A 69 -8.04 16.59 0.47
C ILE A 69 -6.82 17.23 -0.19
N ASP A 70 -6.76 17.17 -1.52
CA ASP A 70 -5.65 17.71 -2.29
C ASP A 70 -5.75 19.22 -2.55
N ARG A 71 -6.96 19.78 -2.44
CA ARG A 71 -7.25 21.20 -2.69
C ARG A 71 -8.22 21.70 -1.61
N PRO A 72 -7.71 21.99 -0.39
CA PRO A 72 -8.55 22.44 0.70
C PRO A 72 -9.21 23.79 0.35
N ASN A 73 -10.46 23.96 0.80
CA ASN A 73 -11.17 25.23 0.71
C ASN A 73 -11.41 25.74 2.14
N PHE A 74 -10.95 26.95 2.41
CA PHE A 74 -11.10 27.57 3.73
C PHE A 74 -12.27 28.54 3.76
N ILE A 75 -12.94 28.57 4.91
CA ILE A 75 -14.01 29.51 5.21
C ILE A 75 -13.62 30.36 6.42
N SER A 76 -14.33 31.46 6.63
CA SER A 76 -14.12 32.29 7.82
C SER A 76 -14.56 31.59 9.11
N ILE A 77 -14.03 32.03 10.25
CA ILE A 77 -14.44 31.53 11.58
C ILE A 77 -15.96 31.73 11.80
N ALA A 78 -16.50 32.87 11.34
CA ALA A 78 -17.93 33.17 11.46
C ALA A 78 -18.80 32.21 10.64
N GLU A 79 -18.33 31.76 9.47
CA GLU A 79 -19.01 30.74 8.67
C GLU A 79 -18.88 29.36 9.28
N ALA A 80 -17.69 29.02 9.79
CA ALA A 80 -17.45 27.76 10.50
C ALA A 80 -18.38 27.62 11.72
N GLY A 81 -18.57 28.68 12.49
CA GLY A 81 -19.46 28.70 13.66
C GLY A 81 -20.94 28.43 13.37
N LYS A 82 -21.35 28.40 12.10
CA LYS A 82 -22.73 28.01 11.71
C LYS A 82 -22.96 26.49 11.78
N TRP A 83 -21.90 25.68 11.75
CA TRP A 83 -21.98 24.22 11.71
C TRP A 83 -21.00 23.51 12.66
N LEU A 84 -19.88 24.16 13.01
CA LEU A 84 -18.90 23.65 13.96
C LEU A 84 -19.31 24.05 15.38
N GLY A 85 -19.69 23.06 16.20
CA GLY A 85 -20.02 23.28 17.60
C GLY A 85 -18.82 23.76 18.43
N GLY A 86 -19.07 24.52 19.50
CA GLY A 86 -18.00 25.14 20.30
C GLY A 86 -17.06 24.16 21.03
N ASN A 87 -17.48 22.89 21.19
CA ASN A 87 -16.67 21.82 21.80
C ASN A 87 -16.17 20.79 20.78
N GLU A 88 -16.34 21.04 19.48
CA GLU A 88 -15.87 20.13 18.43
C GLU A 88 -14.34 20.19 18.32
N PRO A 89 -13.65 19.04 18.27
CA PRO A 89 -12.20 19.01 18.16
C PRO A 89 -11.72 19.45 16.77
N VAL A 90 -10.63 20.20 16.77
CA VAL A 90 -9.91 20.62 15.57
C VAL A 90 -8.42 20.36 15.76
N ILE A 91 -7.72 20.06 14.67
CA ILE A 91 -6.26 20.19 14.62
C ILE A 91 -5.96 21.65 14.28
N ALA A 92 -5.26 22.36 15.15
CA ALA A 92 -4.79 23.71 14.89
C ALA A 92 -3.32 23.66 14.45
N LEU A 93 -2.98 24.37 13.38
CA LEU A 93 -1.63 24.47 12.84
C LEU A 93 -1.27 25.94 12.64
N GLU A 94 -0.06 26.30 13.07
CA GLU A 94 0.53 27.62 12.84
C GLU A 94 1.88 27.44 12.15
N VAL A 95 2.05 28.08 11.00
CA VAL A 95 3.29 28.08 10.22
C VAL A 95 3.54 29.52 9.77
N GLU A 96 4.71 30.07 10.11
CA GLU A 96 5.10 31.45 9.79
C GLU A 96 4.06 32.53 10.17
N GLY A 97 3.27 32.29 11.24
CA GLY A 97 2.22 33.18 11.71
C GLY A 97 0.88 33.04 10.97
N GLU A 98 0.79 32.19 9.94
CA GLU A 98 -0.48 31.76 9.36
C GLU A 98 -1.08 30.63 10.17
N VAL A 99 -2.32 30.81 10.62
CA VAL A 99 -3.04 29.86 11.48
C VAL A 99 -4.20 29.22 10.72
N ARG A 100 -4.27 27.90 10.74
CA ARG A 100 -5.37 27.09 10.18
C ARG A 100 -5.95 26.16 11.24
N ALA A 101 -7.24 25.85 11.08
CA ALA A 101 -7.93 24.86 11.88
C ALA A 101 -8.59 23.83 10.96
N TYR A 102 -8.35 22.55 11.21
CA TYR A 102 -8.88 21.41 10.46
C TYR A 102 -9.81 20.60 11.36
N PRO A 103 -11.14 20.69 11.17
CA PRO A 103 -12.10 20.00 12.02
C PRO A 103 -11.98 18.48 11.93
N LEU A 104 -11.93 17.80 13.08
CA LEU A 104 -11.79 16.34 13.13
C LEU A 104 -12.97 15.65 12.43
N GLN A 105 -14.18 16.21 12.52
CA GLN A 105 -15.36 15.68 11.83
C GLN A 105 -15.24 15.67 10.29
N ILE A 106 -14.37 16.49 9.71
CA ILE A 106 -14.02 16.40 8.28
C ILE A 106 -12.89 15.38 8.10
N LEU A 107 -11.85 15.45 8.92
CA LEU A 107 -10.65 14.61 8.80
C LEU A 107 -10.92 13.11 9.03
N ILE A 108 -11.97 12.74 9.78
CA ILE A 108 -12.37 11.33 9.92
C ILE A 108 -12.74 10.72 8.55
N TRP A 109 -13.27 11.52 7.63
CA TRP A 109 -13.57 11.10 6.26
C TRP A 109 -12.41 11.34 5.30
N HIS A 110 -11.41 12.13 5.74
CA HIS A 110 -10.29 12.62 4.95
C HIS A 110 -9.01 12.60 5.80
N GLU A 111 -8.29 11.48 5.78
CA GLU A 111 -7.15 11.23 6.67
C GLU A 111 -5.97 12.20 6.45
N ILE A 112 -5.87 12.79 5.26
CA ILE A 112 -4.76 13.65 4.85
C ILE A 112 -5.31 14.93 4.20
N VAL A 113 -4.69 16.07 4.49
CA VAL A 113 -4.90 17.34 3.79
C VAL A 113 -3.56 17.81 3.25
N ASN A 114 -3.46 17.97 1.93
CA ASN A 114 -2.30 18.55 1.27
C ASN A 114 -2.52 20.06 1.15
N ASP A 115 -2.19 20.78 2.21
CA ASP A 115 -2.30 22.25 2.29
C ASP A 115 -0.94 22.91 2.08
N GLU A 116 -0.94 24.15 1.60
CA GLU A 116 0.24 25.00 1.48
C GLU A 116 0.09 26.19 2.43
N ILE A 117 0.97 26.31 3.43
CA ILE A 117 0.88 27.33 4.49
C ILE A 117 2.24 27.97 4.65
N GLY A 118 2.33 29.31 4.56
CA GLY A 118 3.64 29.98 4.60
C GLY A 118 4.56 29.55 3.44
N GLY A 119 4.00 29.06 2.32
CA GLY A 119 4.76 28.63 1.14
C GLY A 119 5.48 27.28 1.26
N VAL A 120 5.08 26.42 2.21
CA VAL A 120 5.57 25.03 2.36
C VAL A 120 4.45 24.01 2.30
#